data_AF-A0A2E5ZV41-F1
#
_entry.id   AF-A0A2E5ZV41-F1
#
_cell.length_a   1.000
_cell.length_b   1.000
_cell.length_c   1.000
_cell.angle_alpha   90.00
_cell.angle_beta   90.00
_cell.angle_gamma   90.00
#
_symmetry.space_group_name_H-M   'P 1'
#
loop_
_entity.id
_entity.type
_entity.pdbx_description
1 polymer ?
#
loop_
_entity_poly.entity_id
_entity_poly.type
_entity_poly.pdbx_seq_one_letter_code
_entity_poly.pdbx_strand_id
1 'polypeptide(L)' 'CCGVSSMMYCNDASKAVRRKRLDQGTDAGIDIMLGGCPKCYMHMQCMLNEERMNPEEGHHHDYEMMDLMQFLVACLEDGK' A
#
# COMPACT_ATOMS: atom_id res chain seq x y z
N CYS A 1 7.47 -7.45 -0.29
CA CYS A 1 8.30 -6.86 -1.37
C CYS A 1 7.41 -5.98 -2.25
N CYS A 2 7.79 -4.73 -2.50
CA CYS A 2 7.04 -3.79 -3.36
C CYS A 2 7.41 -3.86 -4.86
N GLY A 3 8.22 -4.83 -5.28
CA GLY A 3 8.57 -5.05 -6.69
C GLY A 3 9.53 -4.04 -7.30
N VAL A 4 9.80 -2.91 -6.65
CA VAL A 4 10.71 -1.87 -7.15
C VAL A 4 12.05 -1.96 -6.42
N SER A 5 13.15 -2.13 -7.16
CA SER A 5 14.52 -2.11 -6.60
C SER A 5 15.17 -0.73 -6.81
N SER A 6 15.87 -0.21 -5.81
CA SER A 6 16.59 1.09 -5.89
C SER A 6 15.82 2.29 -6.49
N MET A 7 14.48 2.32 -6.40
CA MET A 7 13.64 3.34 -7.03
C MET A 7 13.71 3.34 -8.58
N MET A 8 14.15 2.23 -9.16
CA MET A 8 14.26 2.02 -10.60
C MET A 8 13.28 0.92 -11.04
N TYR A 9 12.92 0.93 -12.33
CA TYR A 9 12.05 -0.08 -12.95
C TYR A 9 10.64 -0.16 -12.33
N CYS A 10 10.04 0.99 -12.03
CA CYS A 10 8.60 1.09 -11.76
C CYS A 10 7.85 0.98 -13.10
N ASN A 11 7.46 -0.23 -13.48
CA ASN A 11 6.82 -0.58 -14.75
C ASN A 11 5.75 -1.66 -14.53
N ASP A 12 5.07 -2.11 -15.58
CA ASP A 12 3.94 -3.03 -15.45
C ASP A 12 4.30 -4.37 -14.81
N ALA A 13 5.51 -4.89 -15.08
CA ALA A 13 5.99 -6.12 -14.45
C ALA A 13 6.16 -5.95 -12.93
N SER A 14 6.71 -4.82 -12.47
CA SER A 14 6.83 -4.53 -11.04
C SER A 14 5.52 -4.07 -10.40
N LYS A 15 4.56 -3.55 -11.18
CA LYS A 15 3.18 -3.29 -10.74
C LYS A 15 2.44 -4.59 -10.41
N ALA A 16 2.59 -5.63 -11.22
CA ALA A 16 1.96 -6.94 -10.96
C ALA A 16 2.34 -7.51 -9.57
N VAL A 17 3.59 -7.30 -9.12
CA VAL A 17 4.03 -7.70 -7.78
C VAL A 17 3.29 -6.91 -6.68
N ARG A 18 3.08 -5.61 -6.87
CA ARG A 18 2.36 -4.76 -5.91
C ARG A 18 0.89 -5.11 -5.85
N ARG A 19 0.24 -5.24 -7.01
CA ARG A 19 -1.15 -5.68 -7.12
C ARG A 19 -1.39 -6.97 -6.34
N LYS A 20 -0.59 -8.01 -6.60
CA LYS A 20 -0.65 -9.27 -5.86
C LYS A 20 -0.51 -9.12 -4.33
N ARG A 21 0.26 -8.15 -3.84
CA ARG A 21 0.38 -7.89 -2.40
C ARG A 21 -0.80 -7.15 -1.84
N LEU A 22 -1.40 -6.26 -2.62
CA LEU A 22 -2.59 -5.54 -2.23
C LEU A 22 -3.82 -6.46 -2.22
N ASP A 23 -3.92 -7.37 -3.20
CA ASP A 23 -4.96 -8.41 -3.25
C ASP A 23 -4.95 -9.26 -1.97
N GLN A 24 -3.76 -9.60 -1.46
CA GLN A 24 -3.60 -10.33 -0.20
C GLN A 24 -4.16 -9.57 1.01
N GLY A 25 -4.15 -8.23 0.98
CA GLY A 25 -4.77 -7.42 2.01
C GLY A 25 -6.30 -7.53 1.96
N THR A 26 -6.88 -7.45 0.76
CA THR A 26 -8.32 -7.63 0.54
C THR A 26 -8.77 -9.03 0.95
N ASP A 27 -8.05 -10.06 0.50
CA ASP A 27 -8.33 -11.46 0.84
C ASP A 27 -8.30 -11.72 2.35
N ALA A 28 -7.43 -11.00 3.08
CA ALA A 28 -7.32 -11.08 4.53
C ALA A 28 -8.36 -10.24 5.27
N GLY A 29 -9.13 -9.39 4.59
CA GLY A 29 -10.14 -8.52 5.18
C GLY A 29 -9.56 -7.50 6.17
N ILE A 30 -8.36 -6.96 5.90
CA ILE A 30 -7.73 -5.96 6.76
C ILE A 30 -8.38 -4.58 6.56
N ASP A 31 -8.43 -3.77 7.62
CA ASP A 31 -8.82 -2.35 7.52
C ASP A 31 -7.62 -1.45 7.22
N ILE A 32 -6.42 -1.86 7.66
CA ILE A 32 -5.18 -1.09 7.52
C ILE A 32 -4.04 -2.03 7.14
N MET A 33 -3.31 -1.68 6.08
CA MET A 33 -2.02 -2.27 5.74
C MET A 33 -0.89 -1.39 6.30
N LEU A 34 -0.04 -1.97 7.17
CA LEU A 34 1.08 -1.25 7.78
C LEU A 34 2.37 -1.37 6.96
N GLY A 35 2.96 -0.23 6.63
CA GLY A 35 4.20 -0.10 5.88
C GLY A 35 5.41 0.13 6.79
N GLY A 36 6.22 -0.89 7.03
CA GLY A 36 7.45 -0.77 7.84
C GLY A 36 8.66 -0.18 7.12
N CYS A 37 8.55 0.10 5.82
CA CYS A 37 9.63 0.70 5.02
C CYS A 37 9.05 1.86 4.21
N PRO A 38 9.59 3.08 4.32
CA PRO A 38 9.05 4.26 3.63
C PRO A 38 8.92 4.07 2.11
N LYS A 39 9.88 3.36 1.50
CA LYS A 39 9.84 3.03 0.07
C LYS A 39 8.69 2.10 -0.29
N CYS A 40 8.47 1.06 0.51
CA CYS A 40 7.38 0.12 0.27
C CYS A 40 6.03 0.82 0.44
N TYR A 41 5.88 1.60 1.52
CA TYR A 41 4.69 2.43 1.76
C TYR A 41 4.38 3.31 0.54
N MET A 42 5.35 4.11 0.10
CA MET A 42 5.17 5.01 -1.05
C MET A 42 4.73 4.27 -2.33
N HIS A 43 5.35 3.15 -2.67
CA HIS A 43 5.00 2.43 -3.90
C HIS A 43 3.66 1.71 -3.86
N MET A 44 3.23 1.24 -2.68
CA MET A 44 1.88 0.71 -2.49
C MET A 44 0.86 1.86 -2.56
N GLN A 45 1.14 2.99 -1.90
CA GLN A 45 0.30 4.18 -1.96
C GLN A 45 0.13 4.71 -3.39
N CYS A 46 1.19 4.73 -4.20
CA CYS A 46 1.09 5.08 -5.61
C CYS A 46 0.12 4.17 -6.37
N MET A 47 0.17 2.86 -6.13
CA MET A 47 -0.72 1.89 -6.78
C MET A 47 -2.18 2.11 -6.35
N LEU A 48 -2.43 2.28 -5.06
CA LEU A 48 -3.77 2.58 -4.52
C LEU A 48 -4.31 3.90 -5.08
N ASN A 49 -3.46 4.92 -5.23
CA ASN A 49 -3.85 6.18 -5.84
C ASN A 49 -4.15 6.02 -7.34
N GLU A 50 -3.37 5.22 -8.08
CA GLU A 50 -3.65 4.91 -9.48
C GLU A 50 -5.01 4.21 -9.64
N GLU A 51 -5.34 3.24 -8.78
CA GLU A 51 -6.65 2.56 -8.78
C GLU A 51 -7.80 3.54 -8.49
N ARG A 52 -7.63 4.43 -7.49
CA ARG A 52 -8.60 5.48 -7.17
C ARG A 52 -8.82 6.49 -8.31
N MET A 53 -7.79 6.75 -9.12
CA MET A 53 -7.91 7.65 -10.28
C MET A 53 -8.56 7.00 -11.50
N ASN A 54 -8.61 5.67 -11.57
CA ASN A 54 -9.17 4.92 -12.70
C ASN A 54 -10.27 3.94 -12.22
N PRO A 55 -11.40 4.46 -11.68
CA PRO A 55 -12.46 3.64 -11.08
C PRO A 55 -13.05 2.60 -12.03
N GLU A 56 -13.08 2.89 -13.33
CA GLU A 56 -13.59 2.00 -14.38
C GLU A 56 -12.80 0.69 -14.57
N GLU A 57 -11.55 0.60 -14.09
CA GLU A 57 -10.77 -0.65 -14.16
C GLU A 57 -11.30 -1.76 -13.23
N GLY A 58 -12.23 -1.43 -12.32
CA GLY A 58 -12.89 -2.37 -11.43
C GLY A 58 -11.97 -3.04 -10.39
N HIS A 59 -10.72 -2.59 -10.28
CA HIS A 59 -9.73 -3.13 -9.37
C HIS A 59 -9.47 -2.13 -8.24
N HIS A 60 -10.09 -2.36 -7.08
CA HIS A 60 -10.09 -1.43 -5.95
C HIS A 60 -9.79 -2.15 -4.64
N HIS A 61 -9.11 -1.45 -3.75
CA HIS A 61 -8.81 -1.90 -2.39
C HIS A 61 -9.40 -0.89 -1.40
N ASP A 62 -10.27 -1.36 -0.52
CA ASP A 62 -11.08 -0.52 0.38
C ASP A 62 -10.39 -0.23 1.72
N TYR A 63 -9.19 -0.74 1.94
CA TYR A 63 -8.41 -0.52 3.16
C TYR A 63 -7.40 0.64 3.00
N GLU A 64 -6.91 1.13 4.13
CA GLU A 64 -5.93 2.20 4.17
C GLU A 64 -4.49 1.67 4.23
N MET A 65 -3.56 2.39 3.61
CA MET A 65 -2.14 2.23 3.91
C MET A 65 -1.75 3.23 5.00
N MET A 66 -1.01 2.76 5.99
CA MET A 66 -0.38 3.63 6.99
C MET A 66 1.09 3.28 7.19
N ASP A 67 1.93 4.29 7.33
CA ASP A 67 3.35 4.12 7.68
C ASP A 67 3.52 3.75 9.15
N LEU A 68 4.56 2.97 9.47
CA LEU A 68 4.85 2.53 10.83
C LEU A 68 5.04 3.69 11.82
N MET A 69 5.65 4.80 11.42
CA MET A 69 5.83 5.94 12.31
C MET A 69 4.50 6.64 12.58
N GLN A 70 3.62 6.76 11.58
CA GLN A 70 2.25 7.26 11.78
C GLN A 70 1.47 6.37 12.77
N PHE A 71 1.57 5.05 12.63
CA PHE A 71 0.96 4.10 13.57
C PHE A 71 1.45 4.31 15.00
N LEU A 72 2.77 4.43 15.19
CA LEU A 72 3.35 4.64 16.51
C LEU A 72 2.90 5.96 17.14
N VAL A 73 2.78 7.02 16.34
CA VAL A 73 2.24 8.30 16.83
C VAL A 73 0.79 8.14 17.28
N ALA A 74 -0.07 7.52 16.47
CA ALA A 74 -1.46 7.26 16.84
C ALA A 74 -1.58 6.48 18.16
N CYS A 75 -0.78 5.42 18.33
CA CYS A 75 -0.78 4.65 19.59
C CYS A 75 -0.31 5.48 20.81
N LEU A 76 0.62 6.41 20.63
CA LEU A 76 1.09 7.29 21.71
C LEU A 76 0.08 8.39 22.07
N GLU A 77 -0.78 8.77 21.13
CA GLU A 77 -1.86 9.74 21.36
C GLU A 77 -3.09 9.08 22.01
N ASP A 78 -3.46 7.87 21.57
CA ASP A 78 -4.56 7.09 22.15
C ASP A 78 -4.30 6.63 23.60
N GLY A 79 -3.03 6.55 23.99
CA GLY A 79 -2.60 6.19 25.34
C GLY A 79 -2.57 7.34 26.35
N LYS A 80 -2.91 8.57 25.93
CA LYS A 80 -3.04 9.75 26.81
C LYS A 80 -4.49 9.97 27.23
#